data_AF-A0A2R9ABB6-F1
#
_entry.id   AF-A0A2R9ABB6-F1
#
_cell.length_a   1.000
_cell.length_b   1.000
_cell.length_c   1.000
_cell.angle_alpha   90.00
_cell.angle_beta   90.00
_cell.angle_gamma   90.00
#
_symmetry.space_group_name_H-M   'P 1'
#
loop_
_entity.id
_entity.type
_entity.pdbx_description
1 polymer ?
#
loop_
_entity_poly.entity_id
_entity_poly.type
_entity_poly.pdbx_seq_one_letter_code
_entity_poly.pdbx_strand_id
1 'polypeptide(L)'
;MAAFTIATGTGNWFSALALGVTLLKCLLIPTYHSTDFEVHRNWLAITHSLPISQWYYEATSEWTLDYPPFFAWFEYILSHVAKYFDQEMLNVHNLNYSSSRTLLFQRFSVIFMDVLFVYAVRECCKCIDGKKVGKELTEKPKFILSVLLLWNFGLLIVDHIHFQYNGFLFGLMLLSIARLFQKRHMEGAFLFAVLLHFKHIYLYVAPAYGVYLLRSYCFTANKPDGSIRWKSFSFVRVISLGLVVFLVSALSLGPFLALNQLPQVFSRLFPFKRGLCHAYWAPNFWALYNALDKVLSVIGLKLKFLDPNNIPKASMTSGLVQQFQHTVLPSVTPLATLICTLIAILPSIFCLWFKPQGPRGFLRCLTLCALSSFMFGWHVHEKAILLAILPMSLLSVGKAGDASIFLILTTTGHYSLFPLLFTAPELPIKILLMLLFTIYSISSLKTLFRKEKPLFNWMETFYLLGLGPLEVCCEFVFPFTSWKVKYPFIPLLLTSVYCAVGITYAWFKLYVSVLIDSAIGKTKKQ
;
A
#
# COMPACT_ATOMS: atom_id res chain seq x y z
N MET A 1 33.97 7.43 -30.46
CA MET A 1 34.50 8.01 -29.20
C MET A 1 34.12 9.50 -29.04
N ALA A 2 32.88 9.88 -29.38
CA ALA A 2 32.38 11.26 -29.25
C ALA A 2 30.87 11.29 -28.91
N ALA A 3 30.43 10.37 -28.05
CA ALA A 3 29.06 10.32 -27.52
C ALA A 3 29.02 10.16 -25.98
N PHE A 4 30.17 10.30 -25.32
CA PHE A 4 30.34 10.08 -23.86
C PHE A 4 30.62 11.36 -23.07
N THR A 5 30.44 12.53 -23.68
CA THR A 5 30.76 13.83 -23.07
C THR A 5 29.54 14.74 -23.00
N ILE A 6 28.42 14.23 -22.49
CA ILE A 6 27.31 15.08 -22.05
C ILE A 6 26.82 14.61 -20.67
N ALA A 7 26.70 15.58 -19.76
CA ALA A 7 26.00 15.57 -18.48
C ALA A 7 26.78 15.15 -17.22
N THR A 8 27.74 16.01 -16.84
CA THR A 8 28.02 16.34 -15.43
C THR A 8 26.86 17.18 -14.87
N GLY A 9 25.74 16.53 -14.55
CA GLY A 9 24.57 17.17 -13.95
C GLY A 9 23.72 16.15 -13.23
N THR A 10 23.19 16.51 -12.06
CA THR A 10 22.39 15.67 -11.16
C THR A 10 21.15 15.00 -11.78
N GLY A 11 20.84 15.23 -13.06
CA GLY A 11 19.73 14.63 -13.81
C GLY A 11 20.05 13.35 -14.60
N ASN A 12 21.32 13.04 -14.88
CA ASN A 12 21.65 11.92 -15.80
C ASN A 12 21.38 10.54 -15.16
N TRP A 13 21.79 10.35 -13.90
CA TRP A 13 21.61 9.07 -13.20
C TRP A 13 20.15 8.75 -12.86
N PHE A 14 19.32 9.75 -12.54
CA PHE A 14 17.92 9.52 -12.20
C PHE A 14 17.13 9.05 -13.43
N SER A 15 17.40 9.69 -14.56
CA SER A 15 16.78 9.32 -15.85
C SER A 15 17.20 7.91 -16.27
N ALA A 16 18.48 7.54 -16.06
CA ALA A 16 18.96 6.18 -16.29
C ALA A 16 18.27 5.13 -15.40
N LEU A 17 18.08 5.42 -14.10
CA LEU A 17 17.34 4.53 -13.20
C LEU A 17 15.88 4.35 -13.62
N ALA A 18 15.21 5.44 -14.00
CA ALA A 18 13.83 5.42 -14.47
C ALA A 18 13.70 4.64 -15.78
N LEU A 19 14.59 4.90 -16.75
CA LEU A 19 14.62 4.17 -18.02
C LEU A 19 14.88 2.67 -17.80
N GLY A 20 15.86 2.33 -16.94
CA GLY A 20 16.20 0.95 -16.64
C GLY A 20 15.02 0.17 -16.05
N VAL A 21 14.28 0.76 -15.12
CA VAL A 21 13.10 0.08 -14.57
C VAL A 21 11.96 0.00 -15.58
N THR A 22 11.76 1.02 -16.42
CA THR A 22 10.78 0.95 -17.52
C THR A 22 11.09 -0.17 -18.50
N LEU A 23 12.37 -0.35 -18.86
CA LEU A 23 12.79 -1.47 -19.71
C LEU A 23 12.52 -2.82 -19.03
N LEU A 24 12.82 -2.95 -17.73
CA LEU A 24 12.47 -4.15 -16.97
C LEU A 24 10.96 -4.42 -17.02
N LYS A 25 10.12 -3.39 -16.86
CA LYS A 25 8.65 -3.52 -16.95
C LYS A 25 8.20 -4.01 -18.32
N CYS A 26 8.84 -3.55 -19.40
CA CYS A 26 8.57 -4.07 -20.74
C CYS A 26 8.94 -5.55 -20.88
N LEU A 27 10.02 -6.02 -20.23
CA LEU A 27 10.38 -7.44 -20.21
C LEU A 27 9.37 -8.30 -19.43
N LEU A 28 8.58 -7.71 -18.52
CA LEU A 28 7.55 -8.40 -17.74
C LEU A 28 6.19 -8.51 -18.47
N ILE A 29 6.02 -7.89 -19.65
CA ILE A 29 4.77 -7.93 -20.42
C ILE A 29 4.19 -9.35 -20.60
N PRO A 30 4.96 -10.39 -20.98
CA PRO A 30 4.42 -11.73 -21.25
C PRO A 30 4.16 -12.56 -19.98
N THR A 31 4.44 -12.03 -18.79
CA THR A 31 4.25 -12.76 -17.53
C THR A 31 2.77 -12.92 -17.18
N TYR A 32 2.48 -13.86 -16.28
CA TYR A 32 1.16 -14.07 -15.65
C TYR A 32 0.44 -12.76 -15.28
N HIS A 33 -0.89 -12.78 -15.35
CA HIS A 33 -1.79 -11.74 -14.85
C HIS A 33 -2.92 -12.35 -14.02
N SER A 34 -3.43 -11.62 -13.02
CA SER A 34 -4.53 -12.10 -12.17
C SER A 34 -5.90 -11.82 -12.78
N THR A 35 -6.97 -12.19 -12.06
CA THR A 35 -8.35 -11.80 -12.39
C THR A 35 -8.54 -10.28 -12.46
N ASP A 36 -7.67 -9.47 -11.85
CA ASP A 36 -7.73 -8.01 -11.93
C ASP A 36 -7.53 -7.51 -13.39
N PHE A 37 -6.88 -8.29 -14.25
CA PHE A 37 -6.78 -8.01 -15.69
C PHE A 37 -8.16 -7.94 -16.36
N GLU A 38 -8.98 -8.94 -16.06
CA GLU A 38 -10.36 -9.04 -16.51
C GLU A 38 -11.25 -7.95 -15.90
N VAL A 39 -11.04 -7.64 -14.61
CA VAL A 39 -11.76 -6.56 -13.91
C VAL A 39 -11.58 -5.22 -14.65
N HIS A 40 -10.33 -4.84 -14.92
CA HIS A 40 -10.02 -3.60 -15.63
C HIS A 40 -10.48 -3.64 -17.10
N ARG A 41 -10.41 -4.79 -17.77
CA ARG A 41 -10.96 -4.96 -19.12
C ARG A 41 -12.46 -4.68 -19.12
N ASN A 42 -13.18 -5.25 -18.17
CA ASN A 42 -14.62 -5.04 -18.02
C ASN A 42 -14.95 -3.58 -17.68
N TRP A 43 -14.15 -2.90 -16.85
CA TRP A 43 -14.37 -1.48 -16.55
C TRP A 43 -14.15 -0.57 -17.76
N LEU A 44 -13.16 -0.86 -18.61
CA LEU A 44 -13.01 -0.21 -19.91
C LEU A 44 -14.27 -0.39 -20.77
N ALA A 45 -14.79 -1.61 -20.86
CA ALA A 45 -16.01 -1.91 -21.62
C ALA A 45 -17.25 -1.17 -21.09
N ILE A 46 -17.48 -1.21 -19.78
CA ILE A 46 -18.61 -0.52 -19.12
C ILE A 46 -18.56 0.98 -19.42
N THR A 47 -17.41 1.59 -19.19
CA THR A 47 -17.29 3.05 -19.31
C THR A 47 -17.37 3.50 -20.77
N HIS A 48 -16.84 2.72 -21.71
CA HIS A 48 -16.88 3.03 -23.13
C HIS A 48 -18.27 2.89 -23.76
N SER A 49 -18.92 1.77 -23.46
CA SER A 49 -20.09 1.30 -24.23
C SER A 49 -21.42 1.72 -23.63
N LEU A 50 -21.45 2.14 -22.36
CA LEU A 50 -22.67 2.51 -21.65
C LEU A 50 -22.70 3.99 -21.26
N PRO A 51 -23.90 4.60 -21.19
CA PRO A 51 -24.04 5.94 -20.65
C PRO A 51 -23.67 5.98 -19.16
N ILE A 52 -23.27 7.15 -18.68
CA ILE A 52 -22.83 7.38 -17.28
C ILE A 52 -23.87 6.88 -16.26
N SER A 53 -25.15 6.98 -16.58
CA SER A 53 -26.26 6.50 -15.75
C SER A 53 -26.27 4.99 -15.52
N GLN A 54 -25.52 4.20 -16.29
CA GLN A 54 -25.45 2.75 -16.16
C GLN A 54 -24.13 2.25 -15.57
N TRP A 55 -23.11 3.09 -15.45
CA TRP A 55 -21.76 2.67 -15.03
C TRP A 55 -21.72 1.89 -13.71
N TYR A 56 -22.52 2.28 -12.71
CA TYR A 56 -22.57 1.61 -11.40
C TYR A 56 -23.75 0.64 -11.23
N TYR A 57 -24.64 0.56 -12.23
CA TYR A 57 -25.76 -0.39 -12.24
C TYR A 57 -25.43 -1.65 -13.00
N GLU A 58 -24.54 -1.57 -13.98
CA GLU A 58 -24.19 -2.69 -14.81
C GLU A 58 -23.62 -3.87 -14.01
N ALA A 59 -24.13 -5.07 -14.29
CA ALA A 59 -23.90 -6.26 -13.49
C ALA A 59 -23.92 -7.57 -14.31
N THR A 60 -23.78 -7.51 -15.64
CA THR A 60 -23.62 -8.71 -16.50
C THR A 60 -22.41 -9.54 -16.07
N SER A 61 -21.34 -8.88 -15.66
CA SER A 61 -20.16 -9.50 -15.06
C SER A 61 -20.20 -9.39 -13.54
N GLU A 62 -19.58 -10.35 -12.84
CA GLU A 62 -19.31 -10.24 -11.41
C GLU A 62 -18.32 -9.10 -11.09
N TRP A 63 -17.51 -8.70 -12.08
CA TRP A 63 -16.51 -7.64 -11.97
C TRP A 63 -17.11 -6.25 -12.17
N THR A 64 -17.94 -5.82 -11.23
CA THR A 64 -18.59 -4.51 -11.29
C THR A 64 -17.65 -3.35 -11.00
N LEU A 65 -18.05 -2.14 -11.40
CA LEU A 65 -17.29 -0.92 -11.14
C LEU A 65 -17.30 -0.58 -9.64
N ASP A 66 -16.19 -0.88 -8.96
CA ASP A 66 -16.08 -0.80 -7.50
C ASP A 66 -15.21 0.37 -7.01
N TYR A 67 -14.70 1.20 -7.93
CA TYR A 67 -13.85 2.36 -7.61
C TYR A 67 -14.61 3.69 -7.73
N PRO A 68 -14.18 4.74 -7.01
CA PRO A 68 -14.89 6.02 -7.05
C PRO A 68 -14.79 6.71 -8.42
N PRO A 69 -15.65 7.70 -8.70
CA PRO A 69 -15.90 8.16 -10.06
C PRO A 69 -14.70 8.66 -10.85
N PHE A 70 -13.67 9.25 -10.23
CA PHE A 70 -12.49 9.66 -11.00
C PHE A 70 -11.75 8.47 -11.63
N PHE A 71 -11.80 7.29 -11.00
CA PHE A 71 -11.24 6.10 -11.63
C PHE A 71 -12.10 5.62 -12.80
N ALA A 72 -13.43 5.72 -12.69
CA ALA A 72 -14.34 5.42 -13.79
C ALA A 72 -14.09 6.35 -14.99
N TRP A 73 -13.93 7.64 -14.74
CA TRP A 73 -13.54 8.61 -15.76
C TRP A 73 -12.16 8.34 -16.36
N PHE A 74 -11.22 7.82 -15.55
CA PHE A 74 -9.92 7.40 -16.04
C PHE A 74 -10.01 6.19 -16.98
N GLU A 75 -10.78 5.16 -16.63
CA GLU A 75 -11.06 4.03 -17.51
C GLU A 75 -11.78 4.49 -18.79
N TYR A 76 -12.73 5.42 -18.68
CA TYR A 76 -13.38 6.03 -19.83
C TYR A 76 -12.38 6.68 -20.78
N ILE A 77 -11.44 7.49 -20.27
CA ILE A 77 -10.41 8.14 -21.09
C ILE A 77 -9.50 7.09 -21.73
N LEU A 78 -9.06 6.08 -20.96
CA LEU A 78 -8.24 4.99 -21.50
C LEU A 78 -8.95 4.23 -22.61
N SER A 79 -10.26 3.99 -22.48
CA SER A 79 -11.06 3.24 -23.46
C SER A 79 -11.03 3.87 -24.87
N HIS A 80 -10.86 5.19 -24.97
CA HIS A 80 -10.76 5.89 -26.25
C HIS A 80 -9.47 5.61 -27.01
N VAL A 81 -8.40 5.25 -26.29
CA VAL A 81 -7.16 4.73 -26.89
C VAL A 81 -7.28 3.24 -27.12
N ALA A 82 -7.89 2.53 -26.17
CA ALA A 82 -8.11 1.09 -26.18
C ALA A 82 -8.78 0.62 -27.49
N LYS A 83 -9.80 1.35 -27.96
CA LYS A 83 -10.54 1.00 -29.20
C LYS A 83 -9.67 0.86 -30.45
N TYR A 84 -8.49 1.47 -30.48
CA TYR A 84 -7.54 1.36 -31.60
C TYR A 84 -6.63 0.14 -31.50
N PHE A 85 -6.49 -0.45 -30.31
CA PHE A 85 -5.76 -1.70 -30.10
C PHE A 85 -6.67 -2.90 -30.37
N ASP A 86 -7.84 -2.91 -29.72
CA ASP A 86 -8.79 -4.01 -29.79
C ASP A 86 -10.20 -3.47 -29.50
N GLN A 87 -11.14 -3.66 -30.42
CA GLN A 87 -12.54 -3.21 -30.22
C GLN A 87 -13.33 -4.22 -29.39
N GLU A 88 -12.99 -5.51 -29.48
CA GLU A 88 -13.74 -6.57 -28.80
C GLU A 88 -13.54 -6.55 -27.28
N MET A 89 -12.44 -5.97 -26.80
CA MET A 89 -12.25 -5.77 -25.36
C MET A 89 -13.18 -4.71 -24.75
N LEU A 90 -13.83 -3.88 -25.58
CA LEU A 90 -14.77 -2.86 -25.13
C LEU A 90 -16.23 -3.35 -25.16
N ASN A 91 -16.46 -4.59 -25.57
CA ASN A 91 -17.77 -5.23 -25.54
C ASN A 91 -18.07 -5.75 -24.12
N VAL A 92 -19.13 -5.22 -23.49
CA VAL A 92 -19.54 -5.55 -22.12
C VAL A 92 -19.94 -7.02 -21.97
N HIS A 93 -20.45 -7.65 -23.02
CA HIS A 93 -20.88 -9.05 -22.99
C HIS A 93 -19.75 -10.05 -23.22
N ASN A 94 -18.57 -9.58 -23.62
CA ASN A 94 -17.44 -10.44 -23.97
C ASN A 94 -16.64 -10.83 -22.73
N LEU A 95 -17.26 -11.61 -21.83
CA LEU A 95 -16.72 -11.98 -20.52
C LEU A 95 -15.46 -12.85 -20.65
N ASN A 96 -14.46 -12.61 -19.80
CA ASN A 96 -13.14 -13.26 -19.84
C ASN A 96 -12.40 -13.14 -21.19
N TYR A 97 -12.74 -12.14 -22.01
CA TYR A 97 -12.05 -11.90 -23.27
C TYR A 97 -10.59 -11.50 -23.06
N SER A 98 -9.69 -12.21 -23.73
CA SER A 98 -8.27 -11.90 -23.76
C SER A 98 -7.72 -12.11 -25.16
N SER A 99 -6.94 -11.13 -25.63
CA SER A 99 -6.22 -11.17 -26.89
C SER A 99 -4.81 -10.62 -26.66
N SER A 100 -3.86 -10.95 -27.55
CA SER A 100 -2.51 -10.39 -27.47
C SER A 100 -2.50 -8.85 -27.55
N ARG A 101 -3.47 -8.25 -28.25
CA ARG A 101 -3.59 -6.79 -28.36
C ARG A 101 -4.15 -6.17 -27.08
N THR A 102 -5.13 -6.82 -26.46
CA THR A 102 -5.66 -6.46 -25.14
C THR A 102 -4.56 -6.51 -24.07
N LEU A 103 -3.77 -7.59 -24.06
CA LEU A 103 -2.60 -7.74 -23.17
C LEU A 103 -1.62 -6.58 -23.34
N LEU A 104 -1.21 -6.29 -24.59
CA LEU A 104 -0.27 -5.20 -24.86
C LEU A 104 -0.84 -3.85 -24.43
N PHE A 105 -2.09 -3.54 -24.77
CA PHE A 105 -2.73 -2.29 -24.40
C PHE A 105 -2.71 -2.08 -22.88
N GLN A 106 -3.22 -3.05 -22.13
CA GLN A 106 -3.31 -2.98 -20.68
C GLN A 106 -1.92 -2.88 -20.03
N ARG A 107 -0.92 -3.65 -20.50
CA ARG A 107 0.44 -3.56 -19.95
C ARG A 107 1.07 -2.19 -20.24
N PHE A 108 0.91 -1.66 -21.46
CA PHE A 108 1.44 -0.36 -21.82
C PHE A 108 0.72 0.79 -21.12
N SER A 109 -0.59 0.72 -20.87
CA SER A 109 -1.31 1.75 -20.13
C SER A 109 -0.80 1.86 -18.69
N VAL A 110 -0.56 0.74 -17.99
CA VAL A 110 0.03 0.75 -16.65
C VAL A 110 1.44 1.35 -16.67
N ILE A 111 2.31 0.91 -17.58
CA ILE A 111 3.68 1.44 -17.73
C ILE A 111 3.69 2.93 -18.05
N PHE A 112 2.78 3.40 -18.90
CA PHE A 112 2.66 4.81 -19.26
C PHE A 112 2.25 5.66 -18.06
N MET A 113 1.28 5.19 -17.26
CA MET A 113 0.80 5.93 -16.10
C MET A 113 1.86 6.04 -14.98
N ASP A 114 2.87 5.18 -14.97
CA ASP A 114 4.01 5.30 -14.05
C ASP A 114 4.87 6.54 -14.25
N VAL A 115 4.73 7.27 -15.37
CA VAL A 115 5.40 8.57 -15.55
C VAL A 115 5.07 9.52 -14.39
N LEU A 116 3.82 9.48 -13.90
CA LEU A 116 3.41 10.25 -12.72
C LEU A 116 4.14 9.79 -11.45
N PHE A 117 4.30 8.48 -11.27
CA PHE A 117 5.06 7.91 -10.15
C PHE A 117 6.53 8.33 -10.20
N VAL A 118 7.17 8.23 -11.37
CA VAL A 118 8.56 8.67 -11.59
C VAL A 118 8.73 10.15 -11.25
N TYR A 119 7.80 11.00 -11.69
CA TYR A 119 7.79 12.42 -11.36
C TYR A 119 7.64 12.66 -9.84
N ALA A 120 6.72 11.94 -9.18
CA ALA A 120 6.53 12.04 -7.74
C ALA A 120 7.79 11.65 -6.95
N VAL A 121 8.47 10.56 -7.34
CA VAL A 121 9.73 10.13 -6.72
C VAL A 121 10.80 11.21 -6.86
N ARG A 122 10.90 11.86 -8.03
CA ARG A 122 11.82 12.97 -8.25
C ARG A 122 11.54 14.14 -7.29
N GLU A 123 10.27 14.49 -7.10
CA GLU A 123 9.85 15.54 -6.16
C GLU A 123 10.14 15.16 -4.71
N CYS A 124 9.91 13.91 -4.30
CA CYS A 124 10.29 13.40 -2.99
C CYS A 124 11.80 13.50 -2.73
N CYS A 125 12.63 13.21 -3.74
CA CYS A 125 14.09 13.32 -3.63
C CYS A 125 14.57 14.77 -3.44
N LYS A 126 13.81 15.77 -3.92
CA LYS A 126 14.10 17.19 -3.65
C LYS A 126 13.86 17.56 -2.19
N CYS A 127 12.97 16.84 -1.49
CA CYS A 127 12.64 17.06 -0.09
C CYS A 127 13.65 16.45 0.91
N ILE A 128 14.65 15.69 0.42
CA ILE A 128 15.71 15.12 1.28
C ILE A 128 16.91 16.06 1.37
N ASP A 129 17.36 16.31 2.59
CA ASP A 129 18.60 17.02 2.89
C ASP A 129 19.83 16.26 2.38
N GLY A 130 20.58 16.86 1.46
CA GLY A 130 21.79 16.27 0.87
C GLY A 130 23.04 16.33 1.76
N LYS A 131 22.91 16.63 3.06
CA LYS A 131 24.05 16.91 3.95
C LYS A 131 24.89 15.69 4.35
N LYS A 132 24.42 14.45 4.11
CA LYS A 132 25.22 13.25 4.35
C LYS A 132 26.20 13.06 3.19
N VAL A 133 27.47 13.39 3.45
CA VAL A 133 28.58 13.31 2.48
C VAL A 133 29.00 11.84 2.30
N GLY A 134 28.28 11.11 1.45
CA GLY A 134 28.80 9.91 0.81
C GLY A 134 29.76 10.32 -0.32
N LYS A 135 30.90 9.63 -0.45
CA LYS A 135 31.88 9.96 -1.51
C LYS A 135 31.36 9.49 -2.87
N GLU A 136 30.66 8.36 -2.90
CA GLU A 136 30.09 7.76 -4.10
C GLU A 136 28.63 8.15 -4.31
N LEU A 137 28.15 8.07 -5.56
CA LEU A 137 26.75 8.34 -5.91
C LEU A 137 25.77 7.37 -5.23
N THR A 138 26.15 6.11 -5.15
CA THR A 138 25.40 4.99 -4.55
C THR A 138 25.15 5.17 -3.06
N GLU A 139 26.01 5.92 -2.37
CA GLU A 139 25.89 6.24 -0.95
C GLU A 139 24.99 7.46 -0.67
N LYS A 140 24.57 8.21 -1.70
CA LYS A 140 23.78 9.43 -1.51
C LYS A 140 22.33 9.08 -1.14
N PRO A 141 21.74 9.69 -0.10
CA PRO A 141 20.36 9.45 0.32
C PRO A 141 19.32 9.54 -0.82
N LYS A 142 19.52 10.48 -1.75
CA LYS A 142 18.62 10.70 -2.90
C LYS A 142 18.68 9.56 -3.91
N PHE A 143 19.88 9.02 -4.15
CA PHE A 143 20.06 7.87 -5.03
C PHE A 143 19.41 6.64 -4.42
N ILE A 144 19.71 6.37 -3.14
CA ILE A 144 19.13 5.26 -2.37
C ILE A 144 17.60 5.34 -2.39
N LEU A 145 17.01 6.49 -2.05
CA LEU A 145 15.55 6.65 -2.08
C LEU A 145 14.98 6.38 -3.49
N SER A 146 15.64 6.89 -4.54
CA SER A 146 15.17 6.70 -5.92
C SER A 146 15.10 5.22 -6.27
N VAL A 147 16.10 4.42 -5.88
CA VAL A 147 16.08 2.96 -6.10
C VAL A 147 15.02 2.29 -5.24
N LEU A 148 14.93 2.62 -3.94
CA LEU A 148 13.93 2.03 -3.02
C LEU A 148 12.47 2.23 -3.48
N LEU A 149 12.19 3.33 -4.17
CA LEU A 149 10.86 3.64 -4.71
C LEU A 149 10.66 3.14 -6.14
N LEU A 150 11.55 3.47 -7.08
CA LEU A 150 11.37 3.11 -8.49
C LEU A 150 11.48 1.61 -8.73
N TRP A 151 12.41 0.94 -8.05
CA TRP A 151 12.66 -0.49 -8.15
C TRP A 151 11.98 -1.27 -7.01
N ASN A 152 10.92 -0.70 -6.41
CA ASN A 152 10.22 -1.34 -5.30
C ASN A 152 9.64 -2.69 -5.75
N PHE A 153 10.11 -3.77 -5.14
CA PHE A 153 9.70 -5.14 -5.48
C PHE A 153 8.18 -5.29 -5.50
N GLY A 154 7.51 -4.87 -4.43
CA GLY A 154 6.07 -5.04 -4.26
C GLY A 154 5.25 -4.31 -5.33
N LEU A 155 5.64 -3.09 -5.71
CA LEU A 155 4.98 -2.40 -6.83
C LEU A 155 5.22 -3.12 -8.16
N LEU A 156 6.43 -3.60 -8.41
CA LEU A 156 6.74 -4.29 -9.66
C LEU A 156 5.88 -5.53 -9.85
N ILE A 157 5.76 -6.37 -8.82
CA ILE A 157 4.97 -7.60 -8.91
C ILE A 157 3.46 -7.34 -8.94
N VAL A 158 2.97 -6.35 -8.20
CA VAL A 158 1.53 -6.09 -8.10
C VAL A 158 1.00 -5.42 -9.38
N ASP A 159 1.75 -4.48 -9.96
CA ASP A 159 1.25 -3.72 -11.11
C ASP A 159 1.64 -4.37 -12.45
N HIS A 160 2.86 -4.90 -12.58
CA HIS A 160 3.38 -5.35 -13.88
C HIS A 160 3.41 -6.87 -14.07
N ILE A 161 3.13 -7.65 -13.02
CA ILE A 161 2.85 -9.08 -13.13
C ILE A 161 1.38 -9.29 -12.82
N HIS A 162 0.97 -9.17 -11.55
CA HIS A 162 -0.42 -9.40 -11.10
C HIS A 162 -1.48 -8.52 -11.80
N PHE A 163 -1.09 -7.36 -12.33
CA PHE A 163 -1.92 -6.38 -13.06
C PHE A 163 -2.81 -5.50 -12.18
N GLN A 164 -2.33 -4.30 -11.85
CA GLN A 164 -3.07 -3.26 -11.16
C GLN A 164 -2.54 -1.87 -11.52
N TYR A 165 -3.37 -0.83 -11.37
CA TYR A 165 -2.93 0.56 -11.53
C TYR A 165 -2.61 1.22 -10.17
N ASN A 166 -1.70 0.68 -9.36
CA ASN A 166 -1.36 1.33 -8.08
C ASN A 166 -0.25 2.38 -8.21
N GLY A 167 0.68 2.23 -9.15
CA GLY A 167 1.88 3.06 -9.29
C GLY A 167 1.53 4.54 -9.42
N PHE A 168 0.62 4.89 -10.33
CA PHE A 168 0.17 6.27 -10.50
C PHE A 168 -0.61 6.80 -9.29
N LEU A 169 -1.40 5.96 -8.61
CA LEU A 169 -2.13 6.33 -7.38
C LEU A 169 -1.15 6.63 -6.23
N PHE A 170 -0.15 5.78 -6.05
CA PHE A 170 0.94 6.04 -5.12
C PHE A 170 1.77 7.24 -5.57
N GLY A 171 1.86 7.50 -6.87
CA GLY A 171 2.45 8.72 -7.44
C GLY A 171 1.72 9.97 -6.97
N LEU A 172 0.38 10.01 -7.05
CA LEU A 172 -0.44 11.09 -6.49
C LEU A 172 -0.22 11.25 -4.98
N MET A 173 -0.17 10.15 -4.23
CA MET A 173 0.08 10.19 -2.79
C MET A 173 1.46 10.75 -2.46
N LEU A 174 2.51 10.23 -3.08
CA LEU A 174 3.89 10.68 -2.86
C LEU A 174 4.08 12.13 -3.31
N LEU A 175 3.45 12.55 -4.40
CA LEU A 175 3.49 13.93 -4.85
C LEU A 175 2.78 14.85 -3.86
N SER A 176 1.62 14.43 -3.32
CA SER A 176 0.93 15.16 -2.26
C SER A 176 1.83 15.32 -1.03
N ILE A 177 2.46 14.24 -0.55
CA ILE A 177 3.44 14.26 0.55
C ILE A 177 4.58 15.23 0.21
N ALA A 178 5.15 15.18 -0.99
CA ALA A 178 6.24 16.06 -1.41
C ALA A 178 5.82 17.55 -1.37
N ARG A 179 4.61 17.88 -1.85
CA ARG A 179 4.06 19.25 -1.77
C ARG A 179 3.91 19.74 -0.33
N LEU A 180 3.46 18.87 0.57
CA LEU A 180 3.40 19.18 2.01
C LEU A 180 4.77 19.43 2.62
N PHE A 181 5.79 18.65 2.25
CA PHE A 181 7.18 18.87 2.68
C PHE A 181 7.74 20.20 2.16
N GLN A 182 7.30 20.62 0.97
CA GLN A 182 7.65 21.89 0.35
C GLN A 182 6.79 23.07 0.83
N LYS A 183 5.95 22.88 1.88
CA LYS A 183 5.01 23.87 2.43
C LYS A 183 3.93 24.35 1.44
N ARG A 184 3.72 23.62 0.35
CA ARG A 184 2.65 23.85 -0.63
C ARG A 184 1.38 23.12 -0.21
N HIS A 185 0.77 23.60 0.87
CA HIS A 185 -0.33 22.92 1.55
C HIS A 185 -1.59 22.73 0.68
N MET A 186 -1.95 23.72 -0.13
CA MET A 186 -3.13 23.64 -1.01
C MET A 186 -2.96 22.61 -2.12
N GLU A 187 -1.79 22.59 -2.78
CA GLU A 187 -1.48 21.57 -3.79
C GLU A 187 -1.50 20.17 -3.18
N GLY A 188 -0.91 20.00 -1.99
CA GLY A 188 -0.94 18.73 -1.27
C GLY A 188 -2.38 18.27 -0.95
N ALA A 189 -3.22 19.18 -0.44
CA ALA A 189 -4.62 18.90 -0.14
C ALA A 189 -5.43 18.56 -1.39
N PHE A 190 -5.24 19.30 -2.49
CA PHE A 190 -5.88 19.04 -3.77
C PHE A 190 -5.53 17.65 -4.32
N LEU A 191 -4.23 17.32 -4.38
CA LEU A 191 -3.76 16.02 -4.86
C LEU A 191 -4.29 14.86 -4.02
N PHE A 192 -4.36 15.03 -2.69
CA PHE A 192 -4.91 14.00 -1.81
C PHE A 192 -6.44 13.85 -1.94
N ALA A 193 -7.17 14.96 -2.10
CA ALA A 193 -8.59 14.92 -2.37
C ALA A 193 -8.89 14.20 -3.70
N VAL A 194 -8.13 14.49 -4.75
CA VAL A 194 -8.22 13.78 -6.04
C VAL A 194 -7.95 12.29 -5.86
N LEU A 195 -6.89 11.92 -5.12
CA LEU A 195 -6.55 10.53 -4.83
C LEU A 195 -7.67 9.75 -4.13
N LEU A 196 -8.37 10.36 -3.15
CA LEU A 196 -9.50 9.72 -2.46
C LEU A 196 -10.63 9.36 -3.42
N HIS A 197 -10.85 10.20 -4.44
CA HIS A 197 -11.86 9.96 -5.49
C HIS A 197 -11.38 9.04 -6.62
N PHE A 198 -10.09 8.70 -6.65
CA PHE A 198 -9.57 7.61 -7.48
C PHE A 198 -9.63 6.25 -6.77
N LYS A 199 -9.34 6.19 -5.47
CA LYS A 199 -9.40 4.93 -4.70
C LYS A 199 -9.68 5.21 -3.23
N HIS A 200 -10.79 4.69 -2.72
CA HIS A 200 -11.26 4.96 -1.37
C HIS A 200 -10.36 4.37 -0.26
N ILE A 201 -9.47 3.42 -0.58
CA ILE A 201 -8.51 2.84 0.38
C ILE A 201 -7.60 3.89 1.04
N TYR A 202 -7.33 5.01 0.35
CA TYR A 202 -6.53 6.11 0.90
C TYR A 202 -7.24 6.85 2.05
N LEU A 203 -8.51 6.55 2.32
CA LEU A 203 -9.20 7.02 3.53
C LEU A 203 -8.46 6.60 4.82
N TYR A 204 -7.73 5.48 4.79
CA TYR A 204 -6.91 5.01 5.91
C TYR A 204 -5.88 6.04 6.38
N VAL A 205 -5.36 6.86 5.47
CA VAL A 205 -4.35 7.88 5.78
C VAL A 205 -4.93 9.29 5.91
N ALA A 206 -6.22 9.48 5.59
CA ALA A 206 -6.88 10.78 5.65
C ALA A 206 -6.81 11.47 7.03
N PRO A 207 -6.91 10.76 8.16
CA PRO A 207 -6.79 11.41 9.47
C PRO A 207 -5.46 12.15 9.67
N ALA A 208 -4.34 11.60 9.18
CA ALA A 208 -3.03 12.25 9.25
C ALA A 208 -2.99 13.53 8.42
N TYR A 209 -3.57 13.53 7.21
CA TYR A 209 -3.69 14.73 6.37
C TYR A 209 -4.54 15.82 7.03
N GLY A 210 -5.73 15.45 7.50
CA GLY A 210 -6.66 16.40 8.13
C GLY A 210 -6.04 17.09 9.33
N VAL A 211 -5.45 16.31 10.25
CA VAL A 211 -4.81 16.82 11.47
C VAL A 211 -3.58 17.65 11.12
N TYR A 212 -2.74 17.22 10.18
CA TYR A 212 -1.54 17.96 9.78
C TYR A 212 -1.87 19.30 9.13
N LEU A 213 -2.81 19.32 8.17
CA LEU A 213 -3.22 20.54 7.47
C LEU A 213 -3.91 21.50 8.44
N LEU A 214 -4.81 21.00 9.29
CA LEU A 214 -5.43 21.82 10.33
C LEU A 214 -4.36 22.42 11.25
N ARG A 215 -3.43 21.60 11.75
CA ARG A 215 -2.40 22.02 12.70
C ARG A 215 -1.33 22.95 12.11
N SER A 216 -0.90 22.70 10.87
CA SER A 216 0.28 23.33 10.28
C SER A 216 -0.05 24.44 9.29
N TYR A 217 -1.22 24.39 8.66
CA TYR A 217 -1.65 25.40 7.70
C TYR A 217 -2.68 26.36 8.31
N CYS A 218 -3.69 25.85 9.01
CA CYS A 218 -4.78 26.70 9.51
C CYS A 218 -4.41 27.49 10.77
N PHE A 219 -3.49 26.99 11.60
CA PHE A 219 -2.86 27.76 12.68
C PHE A 219 -1.56 28.40 12.19
N THR A 220 -1.51 29.73 12.17
CA THR A 220 -0.40 30.48 11.57
C THR A 220 0.79 30.69 12.49
N ALA A 221 0.60 30.53 13.81
CA ALA A 221 1.66 30.72 14.79
C ALA A 221 1.60 29.68 15.92
N ASN A 222 2.78 29.28 16.39
CA ASN A 222 2.94 28.45 17.58
C ASN A 222 3.45 29.30 18.74
N LYS A 223 3.14 28.89 19.97
CA LYS A 223 3.84 29.40 21.15
C LYS A 223 5.28 28.84 21.18
N PRO A 224 6.23 29.48 21.90
CA PRO A 224 7.62 29.02 21.96
C PRO A 224 7.79 27.58 22.48
N ASP A 225 6.89 27.18 23.38
CA ASP A 225 6.74 25.83 23.95
C ASP A 225 6.23 24.78 22.95
N GLY A 226 5.81 25.19 21.74
CA GLY A 226 5.24 24.33 20.70
C GLY A 226 3.72 24.14 20.78
N SER A 227 3.07 24.70 21.81
CA SER A 227 1.62 24.64 21.96
C SER A 227 0.89 25.55 20.96
N ILE A 228 -0.38 25.26 20.74
CA ILE A 228 -1.23 25.99 19.80
C ILE A 228 -1.53 27.38 20.35
N ARG A 229 -1.29 28.40 19.52
CA ARG A 229 -1.83 29.73 19.78
C ARG A 229 -3.22 29.81 19.13
N TRP A 230 -4.27 29.58 19.92
CA TRP A 230 -5.65 29.55 19.42
C TRP A 230 -6.06 30.81 18.65
N LYS A 231 -5.59 31.99 19.06
CA LYS A 231 -5.81 33.26 18.35
C LYS A 231 -5.21 33.32 16.93
N SER A 232 -4.29 32.41 16.58
CA SER A 232 -3.66 32.34 15.25
C SER A 232 -4.45 31.52 14.24
N PHE A 233 -5.61 30.99 14.64
CA PHE A 233 -6.50 30.22 13.79
C PHE A 233 -7.09 31.09 12.68
N SER A 234 -6.90 30.64 11.44
CA SER A 234 -7.36 31.37 10.26
C SER A 234 -8.55 30.66 9.61
N PHE A 235 -9.76 31.18 9.85
CA PHE A 235 -10.98 30.67 9.21
C PHE A 235 -10.89 30.66 7.68
N VAL A 236 -10.29 31.69 7.08
CA VAL A 236 -10.08 31.77 5.62
C VAL A 236 -9.32 30.57 5.08
N ARG A 237 -8.30 30.07 5.81
CA ARG A 237 -7.48 28.93 5.40
C ARG A 237 -8.24 27.61 5.50
N VAL A 238 -9.06 27.46 6.55
CA VAL A 238 -9.96 26.30 6.71
C VAL A 238 -11.01 26.27 5.61
N ILE A 239 -11.67 27.40 5.36
CA ILE A 239 -12.66 27.53 4.28
C ILE A 239 -12.00 27.22 2.95
N SER A 240 -10.80 27.75 2.69
CA SER A 240 -10.08 27.49 1.44
C SER A 240 -9.73 26.00 1.26
N LEU A 241 -9.31 25.29 2.32
CA LEU A 241 -9.13 23.83 2.27
C LEU A 241 -10.45 23.09 2.04
N GLY A 242 -11.51 23.51 2.74
CA GLY A 242 -12.85 22.98 2.58
C GLY A 242 -13.38 23.14 1.16
N LEU A 243 -13.15 24.29 0.54
CA LEU A 243 -13.49 24.58 -0.85
C LEU A 243 -12.74 23.66 -1.82
N VAL A 244 -11.45 23.40 -1.60
CA VAL A 244 -10.68 22.45 -2.44
C VAL A 244 -11.32 21.05 -2.38
N VAL A 245 -11.59 20.54 -1.17
CA VAL A 245 -12.20 19.21 -0.99
C VAL A 245 -13.61 19.17 -1.57
N PHE A 246 -14.40 20.23 -1.36
CA PHE A 246 -15.75 20.36 -1.87
C PHE A 246 -15.78 20.36 -3.40
N LEU A 247 -14.96 21.20 -4.05
CA LEU A 247 -14.91 21.29 -5.50
C LEU A 247 -14.50 19.96 -6.15
N VAL A 248 -13.47 19.31 -5.60
CA VAL A 248 -13.02 17.99 -6.09
C VAL A 248 -14.14 16.95 -5.93
N SER A 249 -14.82 16.94 -4.77
CA SER A 249 -15.91 16.01 -4.51
C SER A 249 -17.15 16.30 -5.35
N ALA A 250 -17.45 17.57 -5.63
CA ALA A 250 -18.53 17.97 -6.51
C ALA A 250 -18.24 17.56 -7.96
N LEU A 251 -16.99 17.66 -8.42
CA LEU A 251 -16.60 17.18 -9.76
C LEU A 251 -16.70 15.65 -9.88
N SER A 252 -16.32 14.92 -8.84
CA SER A 252 -16.36 13.45 -8.83
C SER A 252 -17.78 12.91 -8.68
N LEU A 253 -18.47 13.30 -7.61
CA LEU A 253 -19.76 12.75 -7.20
C LEU A 253 -20.96 13.52 -7.76
N GLY A 254 -20.77 14.77 -8.22
CA GLY A 254 -21.85 15.64 -8.71
C GLY A 254 -22.68 15.05 -9.85
N PRO A 255 -22.08 14.44 -10.89
CA PRO A 255 -22.86 13.78 -11.95
C PRO A 255 -23.78 12.68 -11.40
N PHE A 256 -23.29 11.88 -10.45
CA PHE A 256 -24.06 10.79 -9.84
C PHE A 256 -25.08 11.29 -8.82
N LEU A 257 -24.83 12.44 -8.18
CA LEU A 257 -25.82 13.14 -7.35
C LEU A 257 -26.98 13.64 -8.21
N ALA A 258 -26.70 14.28 -9.35
CA ALA A 258 -27.73 14.76 -10.27
C ALA A 258 -28.59 13.61 -10.85
N LEU A 259 -28.01 12.42 -10.99
CA LEU A 259 -28.70 11.21 -11.43
C LEU A 259 -29.40 10.43 -10.29
N ASN A 260 -29.37 10.91 -9.04
CA ASN A 260 -29.87 10.22 -7.86
C ASN A 260 -29.23 8.83 -7.60
N GLN A 261 -27.96 8.65 -7.95
CA GLN A 261 -27.25 7.36 -7.90
C GLN A 261 -26.25 7.26 -6.75
N LEU A 262 -26.10 8.27 -5.89
CA LEU A 262 -25.14 8.21 -4.78
C LEU A 262 -25.28 6.97 -3.88
N PRO A 263 -26.49 6.52 -3.49
CA PRO A 263 -26.62 5.30 -2.69
C PRO A 263 -26.07 4.06 -3.42
N GLN A 264 -26.25 3.98 -4.73
CA GLN A 264 -25.73 2.90 -5.57
C GLN A 264 -24.21 2.97 -5.71
N VAL A 265 -23.64 4.15 -5.89
CA VAL A 265 -22.18 4.32 -5.91
C VAL A 265 -21.60 3.86 -4.57
N PHE A 266 -22.14 4.32 -3.44
CA PHE A 266 -21.63 3.93 -2.13
C PHE A 266 -21.79 2.45 -1.81
N SER A 267 -22.86 1.80 -2.27
CA SER A 267 -23.05 0.35 -2.09
C SER A 267 -21.99 -0.47 -2.84
N ARG A 268 -21.52 0.02 -4.01
CA ARG A 268 -20.41 -0.58 -4.77
C ARG A 268 -19.05 -0.32 -4.11
N LEU A 269 -18.79 0.92 -3.66
CA LEU A 269 -17.51 1.27 -3.03
C LEU A 269 -17.28 0.55 -1.69
N PHE A 270 -18.34 0.32 -0.91
CA PHE A 270 -18.26 -0.29 0.41
C PHE A 270 -19.14 -1.55 0.49
N PRO A 271 -18.70 -2.67 -0.11
CA PRO A 271 -19.48 -3.91 -0.10
C PRO A 271 -19.41 -4.59 1.27
N PHE A 272 -20.38 -4.32 2.14
CA PHE A 272 -20.43 -4.83 3.52
C PHE A 272 -20.60 -6.35 3.65
N LYS A 273 -20.87 -7.07 2.55
CA LYS A 273 -21.05 -8.53 2.55
C LYS A 273 -19.73 -9.32 2.61
N ARG A 274 -18.57 -8.65 2.63
CA ARG A 274 -17.27 -9.33 2.65
C ARG A 274 -16.84 -9.71 4.08
N GLY A 275 -16.28 -10.91 4.25
CA GLY A 275 -15.83 -11.48 5.53
C GLY A 275 -14.49 -10.92 6.00
N LEU A 276 -14.12 -11.19 7.26
CA LEU A 276 -12.92 -10.63 7.90
C LEU A 276 -11.61 -11.00 7.19
N CYS A 277 -11.48 -12.27 6.78
CA CYS A 277 -10.31 -12.79 6.08
C CYS A 277 -10.71 -13.54 4.81
N HIS A 278 -9.85 -13.47 3.79
CA HIS A 278 -9.98 -14.25 2.56
C HIS A 278 -9.35 -15.64 2.68
N ALA A 279 -9.34 -16.40 1.58
CA ALA A 279 -8.63 -17.66 1.48
C ALA A 279 -7.11 -17.50 1.74
N TYR A 280 -6.53 -16.38 1.31
CA TYR A 280 -5.20 -15.94 1.73
C TYR A 280 -5.34 -14.87 2.82
N TRP A 281 -4.72 -15.08 3.98
CA TRP A 281 -4.81 -14.13 5.08
C TRP A 281 -3.79 -13.02 4.89
N ALA A 282 -4.26 -11.77 4.78
CA ALA A 282 -3.35 -10.64 4.88
C ALA A 282 -2.54 -10.75 6.19
N PRO A 283 -1.22 -10.51 6.18
CA PRO A 283 -0.34 -10.73 7.33
C PRO A 283 -0.52 -9.62 8.39
N ASN A 284 -1.68 -9.59 9.03
CA ASN A 284 -2.09 -8.59 10.00
C ASN A 284 -2.45 -9.24 11.35
N PHE A 285 -3.05 -8.46 12.25
CA PHE A 285 -3.43 -8.97 13.58
C PHE A 285 -4.42 -10.13 13.49
N TRP A 286 -5.35 -10.08 12.54
CA TRP A 286 -6.38 -11.10 12.36
C TRP A 286 -5.80 -12.44 11.87
N ALA A 287 -4.70 -12.45 11.11
CA ALA A 287 -4.00 -13.68 10.78
C ALA A 287 -3.46 -14.39 12.03
N LEU A 288 -2.90 -13.64 12.98
CA LEU A 288 -2.42 -14.18 14.26
C LEU A 288 -3.59 -14.67 15.13
N TYR A 289 -4.67 -13.90 15.18
CA TYR A 289 -5.88 -14.23 15.91
C TYR A 289 -6.54 -15.52 15.40
N ASN A 290 -6.68 -15.65 14.08
CA ASN A 290 -7.25 -16.84 13.44
C ASN A 290 -6.34 -18.06 13.62
N ALA A 291 -5.02 -17.87 13.53
CA ALA A 291 -4.08 -18.95 13.78
C ALA A 291 -4.17 -19.46 15.22
N LEU A 292 -4.31 -18.55 16.19
CA LEU A 292 -4.52 -18.89 17.59
C LEU A 292 -5.84 -19.66 17.78
N ASP A 293 -6.94 -19.18 17.19
CA ASP A 293 -8.24 -19.88 17.24
C ASP A 293 -8.14 -21.31 16.69
N LYS A 294 -7.41 -21.51 15.58
CA LYS A 294 -7.19 -22.84 14.99
C LYS A 294 -6.34 -23.73 15.88
N VAL A 295 -5.25 -23.22 16.47
CA VAL A 295 -4.40 -23.99 17.38
C VAL A 295 -5.19 -24.40 18.63
N LEU A 296 -5.95 -23.48 19.21
CA LEU A 296 -6.82 -23.75 20.37
C LEU A 296 -7.91 -24.76 20.04
N SER A 297 -8.50 -24.70 18.85
CA SER A 297 -9.51 -25.67 18.39
C SER A 297 -8.92 -27.08 18.29
N VAL A 298 -7.72 -27.23 17.72
CA VAL A 298 -7.03 -28.52 17.59
C VAL A 298 -6.66 -29.08 18.97
N ILE A 299 -6.17 -28.24 19.88
CA ILE A 299 -5.83 -28.65 21.25
C ILE A 299 -7.11 -29.06 22.01
N GLY A 300 -8.18 -28.26 21.92
CA GLY A 300 -9.46 -28.53 22.56
C GLY A 300 -10.11 -29.84 22.10
N LEU A 301 -10.05 -30.14 20.79
CA LEU A 301 -10.47 -31.43 20.24
C LEU A 301 -9.63 -32.59 20.75
N LYS A 302 -8.30 -32.43 20.79
CA LYS A 302 -7.37 -33.47 21.27
C LYS A 302 -7.56 -33.77 22.76
N LEU A 303 -7.88 -32.75 23.55
CA LEU A 303 -8.13 -32.85 24.99
C LEU A 303 -9.59 -33.15 25.35
N LYS A 304 -10.47 -33.34 24.35
CA LYS A 304 -11.92 -33.59 24.51
C LYS A 304 -12.68 -32.48 25.27
N PHE A 305 -12.18 -31.25 25.24
CA PHE A 305 -12.91 -30.07 25.75
C PHE A 305 -13.91 -29.52 24.75
N LEU A 306 -13.79 -29.89 23.47
CA LEU A 306 -14.69 -29.49 22.40
C LEU A 306 -15.32 -30.73 21.77
N ASP A 307 -16.64 -30.69 21.61
CA ASP A 307 -17.38 -31.73 20.90
C ASP A 307 -17.18 -31.61 19.39
N PRO A 308 -16.71 -32.65 18.70
CA PRO A 308 -16.50 -32.64 17.24
C PRO A 308 -17.76 -32.30 16.44
N ASN A 309 -18.94 -32.58 17.00
CA ASN A 309 -20.24 -32.38 16.35
C ASN A 309 -20.71 -30.91 16.39
N ASN A 310 -20.18 -30.10 17.32
CA ASN A 310 -20.56 -28.70 17.49
C ASN A 310 -19.62 -27.74 16.73
N ILE A 311 -18.55 -28.25 16.13
CA ILE A 311 -17.62 -27.42 15.36
C ILE A 311 -18.13 -27.34 13.92
N PRO A 312 -18.43 -26.14 13.40
CA PRO A 312 -18.78 -25.99 11.99
C PRO A 312 -17.62 -26.54 11.14
N LYS A 313 -17.92 -27.50 10.26
CA LYS A 313 -16.92 -28.05 9.32
C LYS A 313 -16.24 -26.87 8.63
N ALA A 314 -14.92 -26.78 8.79
CA ALA A 314 -14.14 -25.63 8.37
C ALA A 314 -14.27 -25.39 6.85
N SER A 315 -15.22 -24.53 6.47
CA SER A 315 -15.33 -23.98 5.12
C SER A 315 -14.30 -22.85 4.98
N MET A 316 -13.02 -23.22 4.93
CA MET A 316 -11.94 -22.34 4.45
C MET A 316 -11.75 -22.50 2.92
N THR A 317 -12.75 -23.05 2.23
CA THR A 317 -12.61 -23.59 0.88
C THR A 317 -13.61 -22.95 -0.08
N SER A 318 -13.06 -22.55 -1.23
CA SER A 318 -13.63 -21.78 -2.34
C SER A 318 -13.64 -20.28 -2.09
N GLY A 319 -13.15 -19.50 -3.06
CA GLY A 319 -13.05 -18.03 -3.03
C GLY A 319 -14.37 -17.27 -2.91
N LEU A 320 -15.44 -17.93 -2.44
CA LEU A 320 -16.69 -17.31 -2.03
C LEU A 320 -16.55 -16.78 -0.61
N VAL A 321 -16.78 -15.49 -0.48
CA VAL A 321 -16.59 -14.72 0.74
C VAL A 321 -17.67 -15.09 1.77
N GLN A 322 -17.43 -16.11 2.58
CA GLN A 322 -18.33 -16.52 3.67
C GLN A 322 -17.93 -15.85 4.99
N GLN A 323 -18.91 -15.52 5.82
CA GLN A 323 -18.69 -14.99 7.17
C GLN A 323 -18.07 -16.08 8.05
N PHE A 324 -16.82 -15.87 8.46
CA PHE A 324 -16.12 -16.79 9.36
C PHE A 324 -16.61 -16.62 10.80
N GLN A 325 -17.05 -17.72 11.42
CA GLN A 325 -17.28 -17.79 12.86
C GLN A 325 -16.09 -18.48 13.51
N HIS A 326 -15.47 -17.78 14.46
CA HIS A 326 -14.39 -18.31 15.29
C HIS A 326 -14.92 -19.43 16.19
N THR A 327 -14.12 -20.48 16.38
CA THR A 327 -14.58 -21.71 17.06
C THR A 327 -14.39 -21.62 18.58
N VAL A 328 -13.29 -21.02 19.03
CA VAL A 328 -12.94 -20.89 20.45
C VAL A 328 -12.92 -19.42 20.86
N LEU A 329 -12.34 -18.57 20.02
CA LEU A 329 -12.25 -17.14 20.26
C LEU A 329 -13.56 -16.42 19.91
N PRO A 330 -13.83 -15.24 20.51
CA PRO A 330 -14.99 -14.43 20.14
C PRO A 330 -15.02 -14.04 18.66
N SER A 331 -16.18 -14.19 18.02
CA SER A 331 -16.37 -13.77 16.63
C SER A 331 -16.19 -12.25 16.51
N VAL A 332 -15.34 -11.83 15.59
CA VAL A 332 -15.00 -10.42 15.39
C VAL A 332 -16.00 -9.76 14.45
N THR A 333 -16.59 -8.63 14.87
CA THR A 333 -17.56 -7.87 14.05
C THR A 333 -16.89 -6.69 13.33
N PRO A 334 -17.45 -6.20 12.20
CA PRO A 334 -16.94 -5.00 11.53
C PRO A 334 -16.83 -3.79 12.47
N LEU A 335 -17.81 -3.60 13.37
CA LEU A 335 -17.79 -2.52 14.35
C LEU A 335 -16.61 -2.64 15.33
N ALA A 336 -16.33 -3.86 15.81
CA ALA A 336 -15.19 -4.09 16.69
C ALA A 336 -13.86 -3.75 15.99
N THR A 337 -13.69 -4.17 14.73
CA THR A 337 -12.48 -3.84 13.94
C THR A 337 -12.33 -2.34 13.71
N LEU A 338 -13.43 -1.63 13.47
CA LEU A 338 -13.43 -0.17 13.33
C LEU A 338 -12.96 0.50 14.63
N ILE A 339 -13.50 0.08 15.78
CA ILE A 339 -13.12 0.61 17.10
C ILE A 339 -11.63 0.34 17.36
N CYS A 340 -11.15 -0.89 17.15
CA CYS A 340 -9.73 -1.23 17.31
C CYS A 340 -8.84 -0.38 16.41
N THR A 341 -9.23 -0.17 15.15
CA THR A 341 -8.50 0.68 14.19
C THR A 341 -8.42 2.12 14.67
N LEU A 342 -9.55 2.71 15.10
CA LEU A 342 -9.60 4.08 15.59
C LEU A 342 -8.75 4.27 16.85
N ILE A 343 -8.82 3.34 17.81
CA ILE A 343 -7.98 3.35 19.02
C ILE A 343 -6.50 3.28 18.64
N ALA A 344 -6.12 2.40 17.71
CA ALA A 344 -4.74 2.25 17.27
C ALA A 344 -4.21 3.49 16.53
N ILE A 345 -5.07 4.26 15.85
CA ILE A 345 -4.68 5.49 15.15
C ILE A 345 -4.55 6.68 16.11
N LEU A 346 -5.43 6.77 17.12
CA LEU A 346 -5.65 7.96 17.95
C LEU A 346 -4.37 8.54 18.60
N PRO A 347 -3.48 7.75 19.27
CA PRO A 347 -2.26 8.30 19.86
C PRO A 347 -1.31 8.96 18.84
N SER A 348 -1.24 8.44 17.61
CA SER A 348 -0.38 9.02 16.56
C SER A 348 -0.89 10.40 16.11
N ILE A 349 -2.21 10.54 15.96
CA ILE A 349 -2.89 11.80 15.67
C ILE A 349 -2.71 12.78 16.82
N PHE A 350 -2.88 12.31 18.06
CA PHE A 350 -2.70 13.12 19.26
C PHE A 350 -1.27 13.69 19.31
N CYS A 351 -0.26 12.85 19.05
CA CYS A 351 1.13 13.31 18.97
C CYS A 351 1.33 14.35 17.86
N LEU A 352 0.75 14.14 16.68
CA LEU A 352 0.84 15.07 15.56
C LEU A 352 0.22 16.44 15.89
N TRP A 353 -0.91 16.46 16.59
CA TRP A 353 -1.61 17.68 16.99
C TRP A 353 -0.85 18.46 18.08
N PHE A 354 -0.52 17.80 19.18
CA PHE A 354 0.04 18.45 20.37
C PHE A 354 1.56 18.64 20.28
N LYS A 355 2.27 17.86 19.46
CA LYS A 355 3.72 17.89 19.33
C LYS A 355 4.13 17.82 17.86
N PRO A 356 3.82 18.84 17.04
CA PRO A 356 4.09 18.81 15.62
C PRO A 356 5.61 18.76 15.35
N GLN A 357 6.08 17.66 14.78
CA GLN A 357 7.48 17.47 14.35
C GLN A 357 7.69 17.85 12.88
N GLY A 358 6.90 18.80 12.38
CA GLY A 358 6.91 19.21 10.97
C GLY A 358 6.49 18.08 10.01
N PRO A 359 6.90 18.15 8.73
CA PRO A 359 6.52 17.17 7.70
C PRO A 359 6.95 15.73 8.01
N ARG A 360 8.05 15.52 8.74
CA ARG A 360 8.48 14.17 9.17
C ARG A 360 7.53 13.56 10.19
N GLY A 361 7.03 14.36 11.14
CA GLY A 361 6.00 13.93 12.09
C GLY A 361 4.71 13.54 11.39
N PHE A 362 4.30 14.33 10.39
CA PHE A 362 3.18 14.00 9.51
C PHE A 362 3.40 12.66 8.80
N LEU A 363 4.56 12.45 8.17
CA LEU A 363 4.85 11.23 7.44
C LEU A 363 4.85 9.99 8.34
N ARG A 364 5.40 10.09 9.56
CA ARG A 364 5.32 9.00 10.57
C ARG A 364 3.89 8.73 11.00
N CYS A 365 3.08 9.76 11.24
CA CYS A 365 1.66 9.62 11.57
C CYS A 365 0.88 8.99 10.40
N LEU A 366 1.15 9.39 9.16
CA LEU A 366 0.58 8.81 7.95
C LEU A 366 0.91 7.32 7.84
N THR A 367 2.17 6.93 8.00
CA THR A 367 2.58 5.52 8.00
C THR A 367 1.92 4.73 9.14
N LEU A 368 1.80 5.32 10.33
CA LEU A 368 1.08 4.68 11.44
C LEU A 368 -0.42 4.55 11.18
N CYS A 369 -1.06 5.53 10.54
CA CYS A 369 -2.46 5.42 10.14
C CYS A 369 -2.66 4.28 9.13
N ALA A 370 -1.76 4.18 8.14
CA ALA A 370 -1.77 3.08 7.16
C ALA A 370 -1.56 1.71 7.84
N LEU A 371 -0.55 1.58 8.70
CA LEU A 371 -0.27 0.32 9.41
C LEU A 371 -1.38 -0.05 10.40
N SER A 372 -1.89 0.89 11.19
CA SER A 372 -2.99 0.59 12.12
C SER A 372 -4.26 0.14 11.39
N SER A 373 -4.57 0.76 10.24
CA SER A 373 -5.69 0.32 9.39
C SER A 373 -5.42 -1.05 8.75
N PHE A 374 -4.18 -1.33 8.34
CA PHE A 374 -3.79 -2.64 7.83
C PHE A 374 -3.88 -3.74 8.90
N MET A 375 -3.45 -3.42 10.13
CA MET A 375 -3.40 -4.35 11.25
C MET A 375 -4.80 -4.75 11.74
N PHE A 376 -5.71 -3.77 11.88
CA PHE A 376 -6.99 -3.96 12.55
C PHE A 376 -8.21 -3.73 11.66
N GLY A 377 -8.04 -3.38 10.39
CA GLY A 377 -9.17 -3.11 9.49
C GLY A 377 -10.03 -4.34 9.22
N TRP A 378 -11.32 -4.11 8.96
CA TRP A 378 -12.20 -5.11 8.38
C TRP A 378 -11.79 -5.34 6.94
N HIS A 379 -11.57 -6.60 6.55
CA HIS A 379 -11.45 -6.98 5.15
C HIS A 379 -10.29 -6.23 4.44
N VAL A 380 -9.07 -6.48 4.93
CA VAL A 380 -7.82 -5.94 4.39
C VAL A 380 -7.13 -6.98 3.51
N HIS A 381 -6.67 -6.54 2.34
CA HIS A 381 -5.85 -7.36 1.43
C HIS A 381 -4.36 -7.22 1.71
N GLU A 382 -3.58 -8.27 1.44
CA GLU A 382 -2.12 -8.30 1.51
C GLU A 382 -1.46 -7.14 0.75
N LYS A 383 -1.99 -6.79 -0.44
CA LYS A 383 -1.51 -5.70 -1.30
C LYS A 383 -1.52 -4.33 -0.60
N ALA A 384 -2.39 -4.13 0.40
CA ALA A 384 -2.53 -2.85 1.11
C ALA A 384 -1.28 -2.48 1.93
N ILE A 385 -0.37 -3.42 2.21
CA ILE A 385 0.88 -3.14 2.95
C ILE A 385 1.76 -2.09 2.26
N LEU A 386 1.64 -1.94 0.93
CA LEU A 386 2.36 -0.94 0.14
C LEU A 386 2.02 0.50 0.54
N LEU A 387 0.81 0.73 1.08
CA LEU A 387 0.38 2.02 1.62
C LEU A 387 1.27 2.48 2.80
N ALA A 388 1.89 1.55 3.52
CA ALA A 388 2.85 1.84 4.57
C ALA A 388 4.31 1.81 4.07
N ILE A 389 4.69 0.84 3.24
CA ILE A 389 6.08 0.64 2.77
C ILE A 389 6.60 1.86 1.99
N LEU A 390 5.79 2.43 1.08
CA LEU A 390 6.26 3.51 0.21
C LEU A 390 6.51 4.82 1.00
N PRO A 391 5.59 5.31 1.86
CA PRO A 391 5.90 6.42 2.76
C PRO A 391 7.07 6.13 3.70
N MET A 392 7.19 4.90 4.20
CA MET A 392 8.29 4.51 5.08
C MET A 392 9.65 4.56 4.38
N SER A 393 9.70 4.35 3.05
CA SER A 393 10.92 4.50 2.24
C SER A 393 11.50 5.92 2.32
N LEU A 394 10.65 6.96 2.40
CA LEU A 394 11.11 8.35 2.56
C LEU A 394 11.73 8.60 3.95
N LEU A 395 11.23 7.91 4.98
CA LEU A 395 11.77 8.01 6.35
C LEU A 395 13.09 7.25 6.49
N SER A 396 13.25 6.13 5.77
CA SER A 396 14.38 5.21 5.92
C SER A 396 15.74 5.86 5.66
N VAL A 397 15.83 6.81 4.74
CA VAL A 397 17.10 7.49 4.43
C VAL A 397 17.45 8.63 5.40
N GLY A 398 16.54 8.97 6.32
CA GLY A 398 16.70 10.06 7.29
C GLY A 398 17.47 9.65 8.54
N LYS A 399 16.95 8.67 9.29
CA LYS A 399 17.47 8.20 10.60
C LYS A 399 17.68 6.68 10.60
N ALA A 400 18.70 6.18 11.29
CA ALA A 400 18.97 4.73 11.36
C ALA A 400 17.82 3.94 12.00
N GLY A 401 17.13 4.51 13.00
CA GLY A 401 15.96 3.87 13.62
C GLY A 401 14.82 3.66 12.62
N ASP A 402 14.52 4.66 11.79
CA ASP A 402 13.51 4.55 10.74
C ASP A 402 13.98 3.58 9.63
N ALA A 403 15.27 3.56 9.30
CA ALA A 403 15.86 2.61 8.36
C ALA A 403 15.68 1.15 8.81
N SER A 404 15.93 0.88 10.10
CA SER A 404 15.75 -0.44 10.71
C SER A 404 14.28 -0.91 10.62
N ILE A 405 13.34 -0.05 11.00
CA ILE A 405 11.89 -0.34 10.90
C ILE A 405 11.50 -0.60 9.43
N PHE A 406 11.96 0.24 8.52
CA PHE A 406 11.71 0.10 7.09
C PHE A 406 12.18 -1.25 6.56
N LEU A 407 13.40 -1.67 6.91
CA LEU A 407 13.96 -2.94 6.43
C LEU A 407 13.16 -4.15 6.91
N ILE A 408 12.71 -4.16 8.16
CA ILE A 408 11.86 -5.24 8.68
C ILE A 408 10.51 -5.23 7.96
N LEU A 409 9.87 -4.05 7.90
CA LEU A 409 8.55 -3.89 7.29
C LEU A 409 8.56 -4.25 5.79
N THR A 410 9.55 -3.77 5.04
CA THR A 410 9.62 -4.02 3.59
C THR A 410 9.94 -5.48 3.31
N THR A 411 10.87 -6.11 4.06
CA THR A 411 11.25 -7.50 3.78
C THR A 411 10.08 -8.44 4.06
N THR A 412 9.39 -8.25 5.20
CA THR A 412 8.24 -9.08 5.59
C THR A 412 7.00 -8.78 4.77
N GLY A 413 6.71 -7.50 4.55
CA GLY A 413 5.58 -7.06 3.73
C GLY A 413 5.72 -7.49 2.27
N HIS A 414 6.92 -7.40 1.68
CA HIS A 414 7.16 -7.89 0.31
C HIS A 414 7.10 -9.41 0.22
N TYR A 415 7.70 -10.15 1.16
CA TYR A 415 7.60 -11.61 1.19
C TYR A 415 6.15 -12.08 1.28
N SER A 416 5.31 -11.38 2.04
CA SER A 416 3.87 -11.70 2.13
C SER A 416 3.09 -11.53 0.82
N LEU A 417 3.67 -10.95 -0.22
CA LEU A 417 3.04 -10.85 -1.54
C LEU A 417 3.38 -12.06 -2.42
N PHE A 418 4.29 -12.95 -2.00
CA PHE A 418 4.71 -14.12 -2.79
C PHE A 418 3.55 -15.03 -3.18
N PRO A 419 2.55 -15.30 -2.30
CA PRO A 419 1.41 -16.14 -2.67
C PRO A 419 0.51 -15.56 -3.77
N LEU A 420 0.63 -14.27 -4.10
CA LEU A 420 -0.09 -13.68 -5.24
C LEU A 420 0.39 -14.20 -6.59
N LEU A 421 1.64 -14.67 -6.65
CA LEU A 421 2.29 -15.23 -7.82
C LEU A 421 2.58 -16.72 -7.56
N PHE A 422 1.54 -17.53 -7.66
CA PHE A 422 1.57 -18.97 -7.37
C PHE A 422 2.00 -19.83 -8.55
N THR A 423 2.19 -19.24 -9.72
CA THR A 423 2.55 -19.94 -10.96
C THR A 423 4.05 -20.27 -10.99
N ALA A 424 4.39 -21.45 -11.49
CA ALA A 424 5.77 -21.96 -11.50
C ALA A 424 6.75 -21.09 -12.33
N PRO A 425 6.40 -20.55 -13.52
CA PRO A 425 7.31 -19.71 -14.29
C PRO A 425 7.72 -18.41 -13.58
N GLU A 426 6.84 -17.86 -12.74
CA GLU A 426 7.06 -16.61 -12.01
C GLU A 426 7.87 -16.78 -10.72
N LEU A 427 8.03 -18.01 -10.22
CA LEU A 427 8.82 -18.33 -9.01
C LEU A 427 10.26 -17.79 -9.08
N PRO A 428 11.09 -18.09 -10.11
CA PRO A 428 12.44 -17.54 -10.20
C PRO A 428 12.44 -16.01 -10.33
N ILE A 429 11.44 -15.43 -10.99
CA ILE A 429 11.32 -13.98 -11.18
C ILE A 429 11.06 -13.30 -9.83
N LYS A 430 10.06 -13.76 -9.05
CA LYS A 430 9.72 -13.17 -7.76
C LYS A 430 10.87 -13.31 -6.75
N ILE A 431 11.54 -14.48 -6.70
CA ILE A 431 12.71 -14.69 -5.83
C ILE A 431 13.85 -13.75 -6.22
N LEU A 432 14.21 -13.67 -7.50
CA LEU A 432 15.31 -12.82 -7.96
C LEU A 432 15.06 -11.35 -7.67
N LEU A 433 13.87 -10.83 -8.03
CA LEU A 433 13.52 -9.43 -7.77
C LEU A 433 13.52 -9.10 -6.28
N MET A 434 13.01 -10.01 -5.44
CA MET A 434 13.00 -9.85 -3.99
C MET A 434 14.41 -9.81 -3.39
N LEU A 435 15.29 -10.74 -3.82
CA LEU A 435 16.67 -10.80 -3.36
C LEU A 435 17.44 -9.54 -3.78
N LEU A 436 17.32 -9.12 -5.05
CA LEU A 436 17.97 -7.90 -5.54
C LEU A 436 17.54 -6.67 -4.73
N PHE A 437 16.23 -6.50 -4.53
CA PHE A 437 15.70 -5.39 -3.75
C PHE A 437 16.16 -5.42 -2.29
N THR A 438 16.09 -6.59 -1.64
CA THR A 438 16.40 -6.74 -0.21
C THR A 438 17.89 -6.57 0.06
N ILE A 439 18.75 -7.21 -0.75
CA ILE A 439 20.21 -7.08 -0.64
C ILE A 439 20.63 -5.62 -0.86
N TYR A 440 20.10 -4.98 -1.91
CA TYR A 440 20.37 -3.57 -2.16
C TYR A 440 19.91 -2.68 -1.00
N SER A 441 18.69 -2.88 -0.50
CA SER A 441 18.12 -2.09 0.59
C SER A 441 18.95 -2.20 1.87
N ILE A 442 19.30 -3.43 2.27
CA ILE A 442 20.12 -3.67 3.47
C ILE A 442 21.52 -3.09 3.29
N SER A 443 22.18 -3.35 2.16
CA SER A 443 23.54 -2.89 1.90
C SER A 443 23.63 -1.36 1.87
N SER A 444 22.76 -0.71 1.09
CA SER A 444 22.76 0.74 0.92
C SER A 444 22.44 1.48 2.23
N LEU A 445 21.45 1.03 3.00
CA LEU A 445 21.11 1.64 4.28
C LEU A 445 22.16 1.38 5.36
N LYS A 446 22.77 0.18 5.41
CA LYS A 446 23.90 -0.09 6.31
C LYS A 446 25.07 0.84 6.00
N THR A 447 25.40 1.04 4.74
CA THR A 447 26.46 1.96 4.31
C THR A 447 26.12 3.41 4.65
N LEU A 448 24.88 3.84 4.40
CA LEU A 448 24.40 5.18 4.71
C LEU A 448 24.51 5.52 6.21
N PHE A 449 24.28 4.53 7.08
CA PHE A 449 24.27 4.66 8.53
C PHE A 449 25.46 3.98 9.21
N ARG A 450 26.58 3.74 8.49
CA ARG A 450 27.75 3.00 9.01
C ARG A 450 28.39 3.58 10.29
N LYS A 451 28.18 4.87 10.55
CA LYS A 451 28.70 5.58 11.73
C LYS A 451 27.74 5.50 12.93
N GLU A 452 26.51 5.05 12.71
CA GLU A 452 25.50 4.87 13.75
C GLU A 452 25.53 3.41 14.26
N LYS A 453 24.69 3.10 15.24
CA LYS A 453 24.54 1.73 15.76
C LYS A 453 24.11 0.76 14.66
N PRO A 454 24.41 -0.55 14.78
CA PRO A 454 23.96 -1.54 13.81
C PRO A 454 22.45 -1.45 13.63
N LEU A 455 22.00 -1.53 12.37
CA LEU A 455 20.58 -1.40 12.02
C LEU A 455 19.72 -2.53 12.55
N PHE A 456 20.32 -3.70 12.79
CA PHE A 456 19.64 -4.87 13.31
C PHE A 456 20.29 -5.36 14.60
N ASN A 457 19.46 -5.81 15.52
CA ASN A 457 19.91 -6.68 16.60
C ASN A 457 19.96 -8.15 16.12
N TRP A 458 20.52 -9.02 16.95
CA TRP A 458 20.67 -10.44 16.63
C TRP A 458 19.30 -11.13 16.40
N MET A 459 18.28 -10.79 17.19
CA MET A 459 16.94 -11.38 17.06
C MET A 459 16.27 -10.99 15.75
N GLU A 460 16.35 -9.71 15.37
CA GLU A 460 15.86 -9.19 14.09
C GLU A 460 16.57 -9.85 12.92
N THR A 461 17.88 -10.07 13.04
CA THR A 461 18.67 -10.77 12.02
C THR A 461 18.23 -12.22 11.88
N PHE A 462 18.11 -12.96 12.99
CA PHE A 462 17.66 -14.34 12.98
C PHE A 462 16.25 -14.49 12.41
N TYR A 463 15.34 -13.58 12.79
CA TYR A 463 13.99 -13.52 12.25
C TYR A 463 14.00 -13.27 10.73
N LEU A 464 14.75 -12.29 10.23
CA LEU A 464 14.80 -12.05 8.79
C LEU A 464 15.42 -13.22 8.01
N LEU A 465 16.43 -13.89 8.57
CA LEU A 465 17.02 -15.09 7.97
C LEU A 465 16.04 -16.27 7.93
N GLY A 466 15.09 -16.36 8.86
CA GLY A 466 14.08 -17.42 8.91
C GLY A 466 13.08 -17.40 7.74
N LEU A 467 13.00 -16.30 6.98
CA LEU A 467 12.21 -16.25 5.73
C LEU A 467 12.75 -17.21 4.66
N GLY A 468 14.07 -17.43 4.61
CA GLY A 468 14.68 -18.34 3.65
C GLY A 468 14.25 -19.80 3.84
N PRO A 469 14.44 -20.39 5.04
CA PRO A 469 13.91 -21.71 5.36
C PRO A 469 12.39 -21.80 5.21
N LEU A 470 11.64 -20.74 5.53
CA LEU A 470 10.20 -20.72 5.33
C LEU A 470 9.83 -20.90 3.84
N GLU A 471 10.49 -20.19 2.94
CA GLU A 471 10.28 -20.29 1.49
C GLU A 471 10.62 -21.69 0.98
N VAL A 472 11.79 -22.22 1.38
CA VAL A 472 12.21 -23.58 1.02
C VAL A 472 11.19 -24.60 1.49
N CYS A 473 10.73 -24.50 2.73
CA CYS A 473 9.72 -25.39 3.28
C CYS A 473 8.38 -25.28 2.53
N CYS A 474 7.92 -24.07 2.22
CA CYS A 474 6.60 -23.83 1.63
C CYS A 474 6.54 -24.18 0.14
N GLU A 475 7.53 -23.77 -0.65
CA GLU A 475 7.51 -23.88 -2.12
C GLU A 475 8.24 -25.13 -2.62
N PHE A 476 9.26 -25.63 -1.90
CA PHE A 476 10.10 -26.74 -2.37
C PHE A 476 9.93 -28.04 -1.58
N VAL A 477 9.56 -28.00 -0.30
CA VAL A 477 9.37 -29.24 0.49
C VAL A 477 7.91 -29.64 0.51
N PHE A 478 7.02 -28.72 0.88
CA PHE A 478 5.60 -28.99 1.09
C PHE A 478 4.90 -29.63 -0.13
N PRO A 479 5.13 -29.20 -1.38
CA PRO A 479 4.45 -29.79 -2.54
C PRO A 479 4.74 -31.27 -2.78
N PHE A 480 5.86 -31.79 -2.26
CA PHE A 480 6.25 -33.22 -2.36
C PHE A 480 5.75 -34.06 -1.18
N THR A 481 5.08 -33.46 -0.20
CA THR A 481 4.51 -34.17 0.95
C THR A 481 3.08 -34.62 0.68
N SER A 482 2.65 -35.72 1.33
CA SER A 482 1.25 -36.17 1.31
C SER A 482 0.27 -35.14 1.93
N TRP A 483 0.79 -34.15 2.66
CA TRP A 483 0.01 -33.10 3.30
C TRP A 483 -0.55 -32.08 2.32
N LYS A 484 -0.03 -32.00 1.08
CA LYS A 484 -0.58 -31.12 0.05
C LYS A 484 -2.07 -31.39 -0.20
N VAL A 485 -2.46 -32.67 -0.23
CA VAL A 485 -3.86 -33.06 -0.46
C VAL A 485 -4.70 -32.86 0.79
N LYS A 486 -4.15 -33.18 1.96
CA LYS A 486 -4.89 -33.14 3.24
C LYS A 486 -5.04 -31.73 3.81
N TYR A 487 -4.05 -30.86 3.61
CA TYR A 487 -3.94 -29.55 4.23
C TYR A 487 -3.35 -28.49 3.26
N PRO A 488 -3.98 -28.23 2.11
CA PRO A 488 -3.42 -27.36 1.06
C PRO A 488 -3.13 -25.91 1.51
N PHE A 489 -3.74 -25.45 2.61
CA PHE A 489 -3.62 -24.08 3.10
C PHE A 489 -2.42 -23.83 4.02
N ILE A 490 -1.67 -24.86 4.42
CA ILE A 490 -0.55 -24.70 5.37
C ILE A 490 0.51 -23.70 4.90
N PRO A 491 1.00 -23.74 3.65
CA PRO A 491 2.01 -22.77 3.18
C PRO A 491 1.53 -21.32 3.27
N LEU A 492 0.27 -21.09 2.89
CA LEU A 492 -0.38 -19.78 2.98
C LEU A 492 -0.49 -19.32 4.43
N LEU A 493 -0.94 -20.20 5.32
CA LEU A 493 -1.06 -19.92 6.75
C LEU A 493 0.31 -19.57 7.37
N LEU A 494 1.34 -20.39 7.14
CA LEU A 494 2.68 -20.19 7.67
C LEU A 494 3.27 -18.87 7.19
N THR A 495 3.16 -18.58 5.90
CA THR A 495 3.61 -17.31 5.31
C THR A 495 2.90 -16.12 5.95
N SER A 496 1.58 -16.18 6.08
CA SER A 496 0.75 -15.11 6.64
C SER A 496 1.10 -14.83 8.10
N VAL A 497 1.17 -15.88 8.93
CA VAL A 497 1.47 -15.78 10.36
C VAL A 497 2.89 -15.29 10.59
N TYR A 498 3.86 -15.84 9.86
CA TYR A 498 5.26 -15.44 10.00
C TYR A 498 5.45 -13.96 9.68
N CYS A 499 4.88 -13.50 8.57
CA CYS A 499 4.96 -12.09 8.16
C CYS A 499 4.17 -11.16 9.09
N ALA A 500 3.03 -11.62 9.61
CA ALA A 500 2.22 -10.84 10.55
C ALA A 500 3.00 -10.50 11.82
N VAL A 501 3.84 -11.43 12.32
CA VAL A 501 4.73 -11.15 13.46
C VAL A 501 5.69 -10.00 13.15
N GLY A 502 6.34 -10.01 11.99
CA GLY A 502 7.30 -8.98 11.60
C GLY A 502 6.67 -7.62 11.32
N ILE A 503 5.50 -7.60 10.68
CA ILE A 503 4.73 -6.37 10.43
C ILE A 503 4.23 -5.80 11.76
N THR A 504 3.72 -6.63 12.67
CA THR A 504 3.31 -6.21 14.02
C THR A 504 4.50 -5.63 14.79
N TYR A 505 5.66 -6.27 14.71
CA TYR A 505 6.89 -5.78 15.34
C TYR A 505 7.31 -4.42 14.78
N ALA A 506 7.31 -4.25 13.46
CA ALA A 506 7.64 -2.98 12.81
C ALA A 506 6.63 -1.87 13.17
N TRP A 507 5.33 -2.19 13.21
CA TRP A 507 4.28 -1.27 13.66
C TRP A 507 4.52 -0.81 15.10
N PHE A 508 4.74 -1.74 16.02
CA PHE A 508 5.01 -1.43 17.43
C PHE A 508 6.29 -0.58 17.59
N LYS A 509 7.37 -0.95 16.90
CA LYS A 509 8.64 -0.22 16.93
C LYS A 509 8.50 1.22 16.41
N LEU A 510 7.73 1.43 15.34
CA LEU A 510 7.40 2.77 14.84
C LEU A 510 6.55 3.56 15.85
N TYR A 511 5.57 2.89 16.46
CA TYR A 511 4.71 3.47 17.48
C TYR A 511 5.51 4.01 18.67
N VAL A 512 6.38 3.17 19.21
CA VAL A 512 7.28 3.50 20.32
C VAL A 512 8.22 4.64 19.91
N SER A 513 8.78 4.61 18.69
CA SER A 513 9.64 5.70 18.21
C SER A 513 8.91 7.04 18.17
N VAL A 514 7.65 7.08 17.71
CA VAL A 514 6.84 8.30 17.68
C VAL A 514 6.56 8.81 19.10
N LEU A 515 6.18 7.93 20.01
CA LEU A 515 5.87 8.31 21.40
C LEU A 515 7.12 8.81 22.15
N ILE A 516 8.26 8.14 22.02
CA ILE A 516 9.52 8.49 22.71
C ILE A 516 10.16 9.75 22.12
N ASP A 517 10.28 9.87 20.79
CA ASP A 517 10.82 11.08 20.16
C ASP A 517 9.98 12.31 20.54
N SER A 518 8.68 12.11 20.80
CA SER A 518 7.79 13.15 21.32
C SER A 518 8.08 13.55 22.78
N ALA A 519 8.68 12.66 23.58
CA ALA A 519 9.03 12.93 24.98
C ALA A 519 10.34 13.72 25.10
N ILE A 520 11.37 13.34 24.34
CA ILE A 520 12.72 13.95 24.39
C ILE A 520 12.71 15.41 23.86
N GLY A 521 11.81 15.74 22.93
CA GLY A 521 11.65 17.12 22.46
C GLY A 521 11.25 18.13 23.55
N LYS A 522 10.70 17.67 24.69
CA LYS A 522 10.39 18.52 25.85
C LYS A 522 11.63 18.85 26.69
N THR A 523 12.59 17.93 26.79
CA THR A 523 13.75 18.05 27.69
C THR A 523 14.89 18.89 27.13
N LYS A 524 14.98 19.08 25.81
CA LYS A 524 16.00 19.94 25.16
C LYS A 524 15.63 21.43 25.06
N LYS A 525 14.45 21.81 25.57
CA LYS A 525 13.92 23.19 25.52
C LYS A 525 13.68 23.81 26.90
N GLN A 526 14.03 23.08 27.97
CA GLN A 526 14.25 23.63 29.32
C GLN A 526 15.76 23.85 29.47
#